data_AF-A0A521GHU2-F1
#
_entry.id   AF-A0A521GHU2-F1
#
_cell.length_a   1.000
_cell.length_b   1.000
_cell.length_c   1.000
_cell.angle_alpha   90.00
_cell.angle_beta   90.00
_cell.angle_gamma   90.00
#
_symmetry.space_group_name_H-M   'P 1'
#
loop_
_entity.id
_entity.type
_entity.pdbx_description
1 polymer ?
#
loop_
_entity_poly.entity_id
_entity_poly.type
_entity_poly.pdbx_seq_one_letter_code
_entity_poly.pdbx_strand_id
1 'polypeptide(L)' 'MVHVQYVTDSQGKPLYVQIPVKQYEKLMADAEELADIAAYKKAKKRSGKSVSFDDAFQEIEAHGNDQLS' A
#
# COMPACT_ATOMS: atom_id res chain seq x y z
N MET A 1 -5.02 19.40 -11.90
CA MET A 1 -4.87 18.65 -13.17
C MET A 1 -3.39 18.38 -13.38
N VAL A 2 -2.98 17.16 -13.78
CA VAL A 2 -1.56 16.85 -14.00
C VAL A 2 -1.13 17.48 -15.33
N HIS A 3 -0.04 18.22 -15.32
CA HIS A 3 0.54 18.85 -16.50
C HIS A 3 1.63 17.93 -17.05
N VAL A 4 1.30 17.25 -18.13
CA VAL A 4 2.18 16.27 -18.79
C VAL A 4 2.76 16.83 -20.08
N GLN A 5 4.02 16.50 -20.34
CA GLN A 5 4.66 16.66 -21.64
C GLN A 5 5.21 15.29 -22.07
N TYR A 6 5.17 15.00 -23.37
CA TYR A 6 5.68 13.75 -23.92
C TYR A 6 6.98 13.99 -24.66
N VAL A 7 7.99 13.16 -24.37
CA VAL A 7 9.20 13.07 -25.19
C VAL A 7 9.01 11.91 -26.16
N THR A 8 9.04 12.22 -27.45
CA THR A 8 8.77 11.26 -28.52
C THR A 8 10.04 10.85 -29.27
N ASP A 9 10.00 9.68 -29.93
CA ASP A 9 11.01 9.31 -30.92
C ASP A 9 10.87 10.10 -32.24
N SER A 10 11.71 9.79 -33.22
CA SER A 10 11.71 10.43 -34.54
C SER A 10 10.45 10.15 -35.38
N GLN A 11 9.64 9.15 -35.00
CA GLN A 11 8.36 8.85 -35.63
C GLN A 11 7.17 9.44 -34.85
N GLY A 12 7.43 10.22 -33.80
CA GLY A 12 6.41 10.83 -32.96
C GLY A 12 5.80 9.88 -31.93
N LYS A 13 6.36 8.67 -31.74
CA LYS A 13 5.89 7.74 -30.71
C LYS A 13 6.37 8.21 -29.33
N PRO A 14 5.49 8.34 -28.32
CA PRO A 14 5.89 8.69 -26.97
C PRO A 14 6.82 7.64 -26.35
N LEU A 15 7.97 8.07 -25.85
CA LEU A 15 8.93 7.25 -25.12
C LEU A 15 8.91 7.54 -23.63
N TYR A 16 8.80 8.83 -23.26
CA TYR A 16 8.85 9.27 -21.88
C TYR A 16 7.76 10.31 -21.59
N VAL A 17 7.39 10.40 -20.32
CA VAL A 17 6.49 11.43 -19.80
C VAL A 17 7.30 12.33 -18.86
N GLN A 18 7.21 13.63 -19.11
CA GLN A 18 7.76 14.65 -18.24
C GLN A 18 6.64 15.32 -17.47
N ILE A 19 6.80 15.43 -16.15
CA ILE A 19 5.90 16.13 -15.24
C ILE A 19 6.69 16.97 -14.25
N PRO A 20 6.12 18.07 -13.72
CA PRO A 20 6.73 18.79 -12.62
C PRO A 20 6.97 17.86 -11.42
N VAL A 21 8.12 18.02 -10.75
CA VAL A 21 8.54 17.18 -9.62
C VAL A 21 7.46 17.08 -8.55
N LYS A 22 6.85 18.21 -8.17
CA LYS A 22 5.76 18.23 -7.16
C LYS A 22 4.55 17.37 -7.55
N GLN A 23 4.27 17.24 -8.85
CA GLN A 23 3.19 16.39 -9.32
C GLN A 23 3.57 14.92 -9.31
N TYR A 24 4.84 14.60 -9.63
CA TYR A 24 5.37 13.25 -9.47
C TYR A 24 5.30 12.79 -8.01
N GLU A 25 5.81 13.60 -7.07
CA GLU A 25 5.79 13.30 -5.64
C GLU A 25 4.37 13.08 -5.13
N LYS A 26 3.42 13.92 -5.55
CA LYS A 26 2.00 13.72 -5.21
C LYS A 26 1.45 12.41 -5.77
N LEU A 27 1.74 12.07 -7.03
CA LEU A 27 1.29 10.80 -7.62
C LEU A 27 1.85 9.58 -6.88
N MET A 28 3.10 9.67 -6.41
CA MET A 28 3.71 8.61 -5.60
C MET A 28 3.01 8.45 -4.25
N ALA A 29 2.77 9.55 -3.53
CA ALA A 29 2.06 9.52 -2.25
C ALA A 29 0.62 8.97 -2.40
N ASP A 30 -0.11 9.42 -3.43
CA ASP A 30 -1.47 8.93 -3.70
C ASP A 30 -1.47 7.42 -4.03
N ALA A 31 -0.42 6.92 -4.71
CA ALA A 31 -0.29 5.50 -5.03
C ALA A 31 0.00 4.63 -3.79
N GLU A 32 0.79 5.14 -2.84
CA GLU A 32 1.03 4.47 -1.55
C GLU A 32 -0.26 4.34 -0.74
N GLU A 33 -1.05 5.41 -0.63
CA GLU A 33 -2.35 5.37 0.04
C GLU A 33 -3.30 4.36 -0.60
N LEU A 34 -3.34 4.30 -1.94
CA LEU A 34 -4.14 3.30 -2.66
C LEU A 34 -3.66 1.87 -2.42
N ALA A 35 -2.35 1.66 -2.28
CA ALA A 35 -1.78 0.36 -1.95
C ALA A 35 -2.22 -0.10 -0.54
N ASP A 36 -2.23 0.79 0.45
CA ASP A 36 -2.71 0.51 1.80
C ASP A 36 -4.21 0.14 1.80
N ILE A 37 -5.02 0.89 1.07
CA ILE A 37 -6.45 0.58 0.89
C ILE A 37 -6.63 -0.81 0.25
N ALA A 38 -5.83 -1.14 -0.75
CA ALA A 38 -5.87 -2.44 -1.42
C ALA A 38 -5.47 -3.57 -0.46
N ALA A 39 -4.43 -3.38 0.35
CA ALA A 39 -3.97 -4.32 1.36
C ALA A 39 -5.05 -4.55 2.42
N TYR A 40 -5.68 -3.50 2.94
CA TYR A 40 -6.79 -3.59 3.88
C TYR A 40 -7.97 -4.37 3.30
N LYS A 41 -8.38 -4.07 2.06
CA LYS A 41 -9.46 -4.82 1.38
C LYS A 41 -9.11 -6.29 1.20
N LYS A 42 -7.85 -6.61 0.86
CA LYS A 42 -7.37 -7.99 0.73
C LYS A 42 -7.41 -8.73 2.07
N ALA A 43 -7.02 -8.07 3.16
CA ALA A 43 -7.08 -8.63 4.51
C ALA A 43 -8.54 -8.88 4.94
N LYS A 44 -9.43 -7.90 4.74
CA LYS A 44 -10.87 -8.02 5.08
C LYS A 44 -11.62 -9.07 4.25
N LYS A 45 -11.20 -9.35 3.02
CA LYS A 45 -11.76 -10.43 2.20
C LYS A 45 -11.47 -11.83 2.76
N ARG A 46 -10.40 -11.98 3.56
CA ARG A 46 -10.15 -13.22 4.27
C ARG A 46 -11.08 -13.23 5.49
N SER A 47 -11.94 -14.25 5.60
CA SER A 47 -12.68 -14.50 6.83
C SER A 47 -11.67 -14.88 7.91
N GLY A 48 -11.22 -13.90 8.70
CA GLY A 48 -10.43 -14.20 9.89
C GLY A 48 -11.27 -15.05 10.86
N LYS A 49 -10.62 -15.94 11.62
CA LYS A 49 -11.28 -16.51 12.79
C LYS A 49 -11.53 -15.37 13.77
N SER A 50 -12.80 -15.10 14.06
CA SER A 50 -13.15 -14.27 15.20
C SER A 50 -12.90 -15.11 16.44
N VAL A 51 -11.99 -14.68 17.30
CA VAL A 51 -11.78 -15.24 18.64
C VAL A 51 -12.36 -14.28 19.66
N SER A 52 -12.72 -14.77 20.86
CA SER A 52 -13.17 -13.88 21.93
C SER A 52 -12.00 -13.04 22.43
N PHE A 53 -12.30 -11.96 23.15
CA PHE A 53 -11.27 -11.13 23.77
C PHE A 53 -10.39 -11.94 24.74
N ASP A 54 -11.01 -12.80 25.54
CA ASP A 54 -10.32 -13.64 26.52
C ASP A 54 -9.37 -14.65 25.83
N ASP A 55 -9.83 -15.29 24.76
CA ASP A 55 -9.00 -16.23 23.98
C ASP A 55 -7.80 -15.52 23.34
N ALA A 56 -8.00 -14.31 22.80
CA ALA A 56 -6.92 -13.53 22.19
C ALA A 56 -5.85 -13.11 23.21
N PHE A 57 -6.26 -12.69 24.40
CA PHE A 57 -5.32 -12.30 25.46
C PHE A 57 -4.51 -13.49 25.97
N GLN A 58 -5.15 -14.66 26.14
CA GLN A 58 -4.45 -15.89 26.53
C GLN A 58 -3.38 -16.28 25.49
N GLU A 59 -3.69 -16.21 24.18
CA GLU A 59 -2.71 -16.49 23.13
C GLU A 59 -1.53 -15.52 23.16
N ILE A 60 -1.77 -14.22 23.36
CA ILE A 60 -0.73 -13.19 23.42
C ILE A 60 0.18 -13.38 24.64
N GLU A 61 -0.40 -13.63 25.82
CA GLU A 61 0.35 -13.85 27.06
C GLU A 61 1.20 -15.13 27.00
N ALA A 62 0.64 -16.21 26.45
CA ALA A 62 1.37 -17.46 26.24
C ALA A 62 2.60 -17.27 25.34
N HIS A 63 2.45 -16.53 24.24
CA HIS A 63 3.57 -16.24 23.32
C HIS A 63 4.59 -15.25 23.91
N GLY A 64 4.18 -14.31 24.75
CA GLY A 64 5.07 -13.38 25.43
C GLY A 64 5.94 -14.05 26.49
N ASN A 65 5.41 -15.08 27.17
CA ASN A 65 6.12 -15.81 28.22
C ASN A 65 7.17 -16.81 27.66
N ASP A 66 6.94 -17.33 26.45
CA ASP A 66 7.86 -18.23 25.73
C ASP A 66 9.16 -17.54 25.27
N GLN A 67 9.18 -16.21 25.11
CA GLN A 67 10.39 -15.46 24.74
C GLN A 67 11.27 -15.07 25.94
N LEU A 68 10.80 -15.32 27.17
CA LEU A 68 11.49 -15.04 28.42
C LEU A 68 11.99 -16.33 29.12
N SER A 69 11.88 -17.48 28.46
CA SER A 69 12.25 -18.82 28.97
C SER A 69 13.55 -19.33 28.33
#